data_AF-A0A932KBY3-F1
#
_entry.id   AF-A0A932KBY3-F1
#
_cell.length_a   1.000
_cell.length_b   1.000
_cell.length_c   1.000
_cell.angle_alpha   90.00
_cell.angle_beta   90.00
_cell.angle_gamma   90.00
#
_symmetry.space_group_name_H-M   'P 1'
#
loop_
_entity.id
_entity.type
_entity.pdbx_description
1 polymer ?
#
loop_
_entity_poly.entity_id
_entity_poly.type
_entity_poly.pdbx_seq_one_letter_code
_entity_poly.pdbx_strand_id
1 'polypeptide(L)'
;NPDLWLVALESLRKLEEDTFVPGHGPVYNKGYLDEQGAFIVEWKGYVKSAIDRGMTKDEAVANLTAMTDRYPMDVGQDGMAPMVMRLNVANLYDYLTGAWPPPTPPTLPLRP
;
A
#
# COMPACT_ATOMS: atom_id res chain seq x y z
N ASN A 1 2.95 4.57 6.05
CA ASN A 1 4.41 4.45 5.87
C ASN A 1 4.68 3.04 5.37
N PRO A 2 5.05 2.85 4.09
CA PRO A 2 5.28 1.53 3.50
C PRO A 2 6.51 0.80 4.07
N ASP A 3 7.50 1.50 4.62
CA ASP A 3 8.66 0.84 5.23
C ASP A 3 8.30 0.17 6.56
N LEU A 4 7.41 0.79 7.35
CA LEU A 4 6.85 0.16 8.55
C LEU A 4 5.97 -1.05 8.22
N TRP A 5 5.35 -1.10 7.03
CA TRP A 5 4.61 -2.27 6.59
C TRP A 5 5.54 -3.46 6.33
N LEU A 6 6.69 -3.24 5.71
CA LEU A 6 7.71 -4.28 5.53
C LEU A 6 8.22 -4.80 6.89
N VAL A 7 8.47 -3.90 7.86
CA VAL A 7 8.84 -4.30 9.22
C VAL A 7 7.74 -5.10 9.92
N ALA A 8 6.48 -4.75 9.69
CA ALA A 8 5.34 -5.51 10.21
C ALA A 8 5.29 -6.92 9.61
N LEU A 9 5.52 -7.09 8.30
CA LEU A 9 5.60 -8.41 7.66
C LEU A 9 6.73 -9.26 8.28
N GLU A 10 7.90 -8.67 8.52
CA GLU A 10 9.01 -9.36 9.21
C GLU A 10 8.70 -9.70 10.67
N SER A 11 7.79 -8.96 11.30
CA SER A 11 7.32 -9.28 12.64
C SER A 11 6.33 -10.45 12.61
N LEU A 12 5.43 -10.50 11.62
CA LEU A 12 4.52 -11.62 11.40
C LEU A 12 5.26 -12.92 11.09
N ARG A 13 6.38 -12.87 10.38
CA ARG A 13 7.21 -14.07 10.11
C ARG A 13 7.74 -14.76 11.37
N LYS A 14 7.90 -14.02 12.46
CA LYS A 14 8.45 -14.53 13.73
C LYS A 14 7.41 -15.22 14.61
N LEU A 15 6.12 -15.10 14.25
CA LEU A 15 5.04 -15.79 14.94
C LEU A 15 5.14 -17.30 14.71
N GLU A 16 4.74 -18.09 15.71
CA GLU A 16 4.75 -19.56 15.59
C GLU A 16 3.65 -20.03 14.64
N GLU A 17 2.56 -19.27 14.55
CA GLU A 17 1.38 -19.56 13.75
C GLU A 17 1.68 -19.59 12.26
N ASP A 18 1.33 -20.69 11.59
CA ASP A 18 1.56 -20.86 10.16
C ASP A 18 0.40 -20.37 9.28
N THR A 19 -0.73 -20.01 9.89
CA THR A 19 -1.97 -19.62 9.20
C THR A 19 -2.40 -18.21 9.61
N PHE A 20 -2.69 -17.37 8.61
CA PHE A 20 -3.18 -16.01 8.78
C PHE A 20 -4.59 -15.87 8.20
N VAL A 21 -5.51 -15.37 9.02
CA VAL A 21 -6.88 -15.03 8.61
C VAL A 21 -6.93 -13.51 8.38
N PRO A 22 -6.97 -13.03 7.13
CA PRO A 22 -7.04 -11.60 6.87
C PRO A 22 -8.45 -11.05 7.12
N GLY A 23 -8.58 -9.73 7.20
CA GLY A 23 -9.90 -9.08 7.24
C GLY A 23 -10.70 -9.27 5.95
N HIS A 24 -10.01 -9.40 4.81
CA HIS A 24 -10.56 -9.64 3.47
C HIS A 24 -9.68 -10.62 2.69
N GLY A 25 -10.26 -11.37 1.76
CA GLY A 25 -9.57 -12.38 0.95
C GLY A 25 -9.51 -13.77 1.63
N PRO A 26 -8.82 -14.73 0.99
CA PRO A 26 -8.74 -16.09 1.50
C PRO A 26 -7.71 -16.22 2.64
N VAL A 27 -7.79 -17.32 3.38
CA VAL A 27 -6.82 -17.68 4.41
C VAL A 27 -5.51 -18.10 3.75
N TYR A 28 -4.39 -17.56 4.23
CA TYR A 28 -3.06 -17.83 3.69
C TYR A 28 -2.11 -18.38 4.75
N ASN A 29 -1.01 -18.96 4.29
CA ASN A 29 0.12 -19.32 5.15
C ASN A 29 1.22 -18.25 5.11
N LYS A 30 2.29 -18.46 5.89
CA LYS A 30 3.48 -17.58 5.93
C LYS A 30 4.11 -17.27 4.56
N GLY A 31 3.98 -18.15 3.57
CA GLY A 31 4.53 -17.93 2.23
C GLY A 31 3.95 -16.69 1.54
N TYR A 32 2.71 -16.32 1.85
CA TYR A 32 2.07 -15.14 1.26
C TYR A 32 2.65 -13.81 1.79
N LEU A 33 3.44 -13.83 2.87
CA LEU A 33 4.14 -12.63 3.35
C LEU A 33 5.19 -12.13 2.34
N ASP A 34 5.79 -13.03 1.55
CA ASP A 34 6.72 -12.65 0.47
C ASP A 34 6.00 -11.88 -0.64
N GLU A 35 4.83 -12.38 -1.04
CA GLU A 35 4.00 -11.75 -2.08
C GLU A 35 3.51 -10.37 -1.63
N GLN A 36 3.02 -10.25 -0.39
CA GLN A 36 2.64 -8.95 0.18
C GLN A 36 3.83 -7.97 0.25
N GLY A 37 5.02 -8.46 0.63
CA GLY A 37 6.24 -7.65 0.64
C GLY A 37 6.63 -7.16 -0.76
N ALA A 38 6.56 -8.05 -1.75
CA ALA A 38 6.84 -7.73 -3.14
C ALA A 38 5.90 -6.62 -3.64
N PHE A 39 4.62 -6.66 -3.28
CA PHE A 39 3.66 -5.63 -3.68
C PHE A 39 4.06 -4.24 -3.18
N ILE A 40 4.44 -4.14 -1.90
CA ILE A 40 4.87 -2.87 -1.30
C ILE A 40 6.09 -2.31 -2.04
N VAL A 41 7.07 -3.17 -2.33
CA VAL A 41 8.30 -2.78 -3.04
C VAL A 41 7.99 -2.36 -4.48
N GLU A 42 7.14 -3.11 -5.18
CA GLU A 42 6.77 -2.84 -6.58
C GLU A 42 6.05 -1.48 -6.71
N TRP A 43 5.09 -1.20 -5.82
CA TRP A 43 4.39 0.08 -5.78
C TRP A 43 5.32 1.26 -5.50
N LYS A 44 6.24 1.12 -4.53
CA LYS A 44 7.27 2.13 -4.27
C LYS A 44 8.12 2.38 -5.51
N GLY A 45 8.60 1.32 -6.15
CA GLY A 45 9.42 1.40 -7.36
C GLY A 45 8.69 2.07 -8.53
N TYR A 46 7.42 1.73 -8.72
CA TYR A 46 6.58 2.28 -9.77
C TYR A 46 6.40 3.80 -9.63
N VAL A 47 6.05 4.29 -8.44
CA VAL A 47 5.92 5.74 -8.19
C VAL A 47 7.28 6.43 -8.20
N LYS A 48 8.32 5.82 -7.63
CA LYS A 48 9.69 6.35 -7.68
C LYS A 48 10.16 6.56 -9.12
N SER A 49 9.84 5.64 -10.03
CA SER A 49 10.20 5.78 -11.45
C SER A 49 9.56 7.00 -12.13
N ALA A 50 8.39 7.45 -11.68
CA ALA A 50 7.77 8.68 -12.18
C ALA A 50 8.49 9.92 -11.65
N ILE A 51 8.82 9.92 -10.35
CA ILE A 51 9.60 10.99 -9.70
C ILE A 51 10.97 11.13 -10.38
N ASP A 52 11.66 10.02 -10.60
CA ASP A 52 12.99 10.01 -11.24
C ASP A 52 12.96 10.54 -12.68
N ARG A 53 11.79 10.45 -13.35
CA ARG A 53 11.54 11.02 -14.69
C ARG A 53 11.12 12.51 -14.65
N GLY A 54 11.04 13.10 -13.46
CA GLY A 54 10.67 14.51 -13.27
C GLY A 54 9.17 14.78 -13.36
N MET A 55 8.31 13.76 -13.28
CA MET A 55 6.86 13.97 -13.24
C MET A 55 6.48 14.71 -11.96
N THR A 56 5.59 15.68 -12.06
CA THR A 56 4.91 16.29 -10.92
C THR A 56 3.93 15.30 -10.27
N LYS A 57 3.46 15.61 -9.05
CA LYS A 57 2.45 14.81 -8.35
C LYS A 57 1.16 14.66 -9.17
N ASP A 58 0.67 15.75 -9.74
CA ASP A 58 -0.58 15.74 -10.52
C ASP A 58 -0.44 14.89 -11.78
N GLU A 59 0.69 15.01 -12.48
CA GLU A 59 1.00 14.15 -13.64
C GLU A 59 1.13 12.68 -13.24
N ALA A 60 1.79 12.39 -12.12
CA ALA A 60 1.91 11.03 -11.61
C ALA A 60 0.52 10.44 -11.33
N VAL A 61 -0.33 11.15 -10.59
CA VAL A 61 -1.71 10.71 -10.24
C VAL A 61 -2.58 10.51 -11.48
N ALA A 62 -2.42 11.36 -12.51
CA ALA A 62 -3.19 11.25 -13.75
C ALA A 62 -2.73 10.10 -14.64
N ASN A 63 -1.42 9.84 -14.72
CA ASN A 63 -0.84 8.96 -15.74
C ASN A 63 -0.44 7.56 -15.26
N LEU A 64 -0.20 7.37 -13.95
CA LEU A 64 0.15 6.07 -13.40
C LEU A 64 -1.12 5.22 -13.21
N THR A 65 -1.43 4.35 -14.18
CA THR A 65 -2.64 3.49 -14.16
C THR A 65 -2.37 1.99 -14.25
N ALA A 66 -1.12 1.58 -14.55
CA ALA A 66 -0.79 0.20 -14.92
C ALA A 66 -0.94 -0.86 -13.79
N MET A 67 -1.16 -0.46 -12.54
CA MET A 67 -1.22 -1.42 -11.41
C MET A 67 -2.63 -1.95 -11.13
N THR A 68 -3.67 -1.44 -11.79
CA THR A 68 -5.07 -1.85 -11.50
C THR A 68 -5.36 -3.31 -11.82
N ASP A 69 -4.77 -3.83 -12.90
CA ASP A 69 -5.02 -5.21 -13.33
C ASP A 69 -4.12 -6.20 -12.59
N ARG A 70 -2.95 -5.71 -12.13
CA ARG A 70 -2.00 -6.50 -11.36
C ARG A 70 -2.49 -6.77 -9.94
N TYR A 71 -3.32 -5.88 -9.39
CA TYR A 71 -3.89 -5.95 -8.05
C TYR A 71 -5.40 -5.73 -8.09
N PRO A 72 -6.19 -6.77 -8.42
CA PRO A 72 -7.63 -6.64 -8.51
C PRO A 72 -8.22 -6.28 -7.14
N MET A 73 -9.29 -5.48 -7.16
CA MET A 73 -10.08 -5.21 -5.96
C MET A 73 -10.88 -6.47 -5.56
N ASP A 74 -11.37 -6.48 -4.33
CA ASP A 74 -12.28 -7.53 -3.88
C ASP A 74 -13.58 -7.54 -4.71
N VAL A 75 -14.22 -8.71 -4.76
CA VAL A 75 -15.49 -8.91 -5.46
C VAL A 75 -16.52 -7.87 -4.99
N GLY A 76 -17.09 -7.14 -5.95
CA GLY A 76 -18.06 -6.06 -5.69
C GLY A 76 -17.43 -4.69 -5.43
N GLN A 77 -16.10 -4.57 -5.47
CA GLN A 77 -15.36 -3.32 -5.36
C GLN A 77 -14.58 -2.96 -6.64
N ASP A 78 -14.81 -3.66 -7.75
CA ASP A 78 -14.05 -3.51 -9.01
C ASP A 78 -14.02 -2.06 -9.51
N GLY A 79 -15.12 -1.32 -9.34
CA GLY A 79 -15.22 0.10 -9.72
C GLY A 79 -14.33 1.04 -8.91
N MET A 80 -13.78 0.58 -7.78
CA MET A 80 -12.92 1.38 -6.89
C MET A 80 -11.45 1.40 -7.33
N ALA A 81 -11.04 0.47 -8.22
CA ALA A 81 -9.64 0.32 -8.61
C ALA A 81 -9.00 1.64 -9.11
N PRO A 82 -9.63 2.44 -9.98
CA PRO A 82 -9.04 3.70 -10.43
C PRO A 82 -8.89 4.75 -9.32
N MET A 83 -9.81 4.76 -8.36
CA MET A 83 -9.77 5.68 -7.22
C MET A 83 -8.64 5.29 -6.26
N VAL A 84 -8.56 4.00 -5.90
CA VAL A 84 -7.49 3.45 -5.05
C VAL A 84 -6.12 3.65 -5.70
N MET A 85 -6.02 3.47 -7.01
CA MET A 85 -4.81 3.76 -7.79
C MET A 85 -4.33 5.20 -7.57
N ARG A 86 -5.21 6.18 -7.78
CA ARG A 86 -4.89 7.61 -7.62
C ARG A 86 -4.45 7.94 -6.19
N LEU A 87 -5.15 7.39 -5.19
CA LEU A 87 -4.80 7.59 -3.77
C LEU A 87 -3.43 7.00 -3.46
N ASN A 88 -3.14 5.76 -3.88
CA ASN A 88 -1.86 5.12 -3.65
C ASN A 88 -0.71 5.91 -4.29
N VAL A 89 -0.89 6.35 -5.54
CA VAL A 89 0.10 7.17 -6.23
C VAL A 89 0.34 8.48 -5.50
N ALA A 90 -0.72 9.23 -5.18
CA ALA A 90 -0.60 10.50 -4.46
C ALA A 90 0.14 10.33 -3.13
N ASN A 91 -0.21 9.27 -2.40
CA ASN A 91 0.34 9.01 -1.09
C ASN A 91 1.81 8.58 -1.13
N LEU A 92 2.16 7.67 -2.03
CA LEU A 92 3.54 7.26 -2.23
C LEU A 92 4.41 8.38 -2.77
N TYR A 93 3.85 9.27 -3.61
CA TYR A 93 4.58 10.43 -4.11
C TYR A 93 4.98 11.36 -2.97
N ASP A 94 4.04 11.71 -2.11
CA ASP A 94 4.32 12.52 -0.91
C ASP A 94 5.30 11.81 0.03
N TYR A 95 5.16 10.49 0.21
CA TYR A 95 6.09 9.68 1.02
C TYR A 95 7.52 9.75 0.50
N LEU A 96 7.70 9.53 -0.81
CA LEU A 96 9.03 9.45 -1.43
C LEU A 96 9.69 10.82 -1.59
N THR A 97 8.92 11.90 -1.63
CA THR A 97 9.43 13.29 -1.69
C THR A 97 9.56 13.95 -0.31
N GLY A 98 9.15 13.26 0.77
CA GLY A 98 9.20 13.79 2.13
C GLY A 98 8.08 14.77 2.48
N ALA A 99 7.10 14.95 1.60
CA ALA A 99 5.91 15.77 1.83
C ALA A 99 4.78 15.03 2.58
N TRP A 100 4.98 13.76 2.95
CA TRP A 100 3.98 12.95 3.64
C TRP A 100 3.64 13.51 5.02
N PRO A 101 2.36 13.77 5.31
CA PRO A 101 1.98 14.30 6.60
C PRO A 101 2.27 13.28 7.72
N PRO A 102 2.67 13.74 8.91
CA PRO A 102 2.77 12.85 10.06
C PRO A 102 1.41 12.20 10.34
N PRO A 103 1.36 10.93 10.79
CA PRO A 103 0.11 10.28 11.14
C PRO A 103 -0.61 11.13 12.20
N THR A 104 -1.89 11.38 11.98
CA THR A 104 -2.73 12.05 12.99
C THR A 104 -2.74 11.17 14.24
N PRO A 105 -2.40 11.70 15.43
CA PRO A 105 -2.49 10.94 16.67
C PRO A 105 -3.92 10.38 16.82
N PRO A 106 -4.09 9.14 17.31
CA PRO A 106 -5.43 8.62 17.55
C PRO A 106 -6.17 9.55 18.51
N THR A 107 -7.32 10.06 18.09
CA THR A 107 -8.23 10.78 18.97
C THR A 107 -8.67 9.81 20.04
N LEU A 108 -8.22 10.02 21.28
CA LEU A 108 -8.75 9.27 22.42
C LEU A 108 -10.27 9.52 22.46
N PRO A 109 -11.11 8.48 22.56
CA PRO A 109 -12.53 8.69 22.74
C PRO A 109 -12.73 9.56 23.99
N LEU A 110 -13.55 10.61 23.87
CA LEU A 110 -13.98 11.41 25.02
C LEU A 110 -14.59 10.43 26.02
N ARG A 111 -13.99 10.33 27.22
CA ARG A 111 -14.58 9.57 28.31
C ARG A 111 -15.93 10.23 28.66
N PRO A 112 -17.00 9.43 28.90
CA PRO A 112 -18.27 9.95 29.38
C PRO A 112 -18.14 10.59 30.77
#